data_AF-A0A958YYE4-F1
#
_entry.id   AF-A0A958YYE4-F1
#
_cell.length_a   1.000
_cell.length_b   1.000
_cell.length_c   1.000
_cell.angle_alpha   90.00
_cell.angle_beta   90.00
_cell.angle_gamma   90.00
#
_symmetry.space_group_name_H-M   'P 1'
#
loop_
_entity.id
_entity.type
_entity.pdbx_description
1 polymer ?
#
loop_
_entity_poly.entity_id
_entity_poly.type
_entity_poly.pdbx_seq_one_letter_code
_entity_poly.pdbx_strand_id
1 'polypeptide(L)'
;MSTKNRLIQNINNAFQGVKLDDGIGLWEGQGHDDRLTIEECKKLREKDEKEDWSKVPVIDLYKCSSSLSFFDAKGMLFHLPIFLLFALDLFEKEEDELHSKGLVDCYSAPDVEFHLLSGLRYLKSKDEMGKSMREYDNERFSLFNSSQIGCIIEFLKFRMKEKEGYYDSEYAKKCGTSPSAVKYDKDYIQLEKGIEYWKEKLTTANTVYK
;
A
#
# COMPACT_ATOMS: atom_id res chain seq x y z
N MET A 1 -14.24 -19.56 5.63
CA MET A 1 -13.24 -18.73 4.94
C MET A 1 -12.74 -17.67 5.91
N SER A 2 -11.43 -17.52 6.11
CA SER A 2 -10.87 -16.52 7.04
C SER A 2 -11.14 -15.09 6.54
N THR A 3 -11.13 -14.10 7.44
CA THR A 3 -11.25 -12.67 7.08
C THR A 3 -10.14 -12.25 6.10
N LYS A 4 -8.91 -12.72 6.34
CA LYS A 4 -7.74 -12.53 5.46
C LYS A 4 -7.98 -13.05 4.04
N ASN A 5 -8.43 -14.31 3.90
CA ASN A 5 -8.66 -14.89 2.57
C ASN A 5 -9.78 -14.18 1.81
N ARG A 6 -10.84 -13.72 2.52
CA ARG A 6 -11.92 -12.95 1.89
C ARG A 6 -11.41 -11.60 1.38
N LEU A 7 -10.56 -10.93 2.16
CA LEU A 7 -9.93 -9.68 1.73
C LEU A 7 -9.05 -9.90 0.49
N ILE A 8 -8.22 -10.95 0.48
CA ILE A 8 -7.40 -11.32 -0.69
C ILE A 8 -8.28 -11.52 -1.94
N GLN A 9 -9.40 -12.25 -1.83
CA GLN A 9 -10.33 -12.41 -2.96
C GLN A 9 -10.94 -11.07 -3.42
N ASN A 10 -11.31 -10.21 -2.48
CA ASN A 10 -11.86 -8.90 -2.80
C ASN A 10 -10.84 -8.02 -3.54
N ILE A 11 -9.58 -8.02 -3.11
CA ILE A 11 -8.49 -7.31 -3.79
C ILE A 11 -8.32 -7.84 -5.22
N ASN A 12 -8.20 -9.15 -5.40
CA ASN A 12 -8.08 -9.76 -6.73
C ASN A 12 -9.23 -9.35 -7.67
N ASN A 13 -10.46 -9.37 -7.17
CA ASN A 13 -11.63 -9.00 -7.97
C ASN A 13 -11.69 -7.50 -8.27
N ALA A 14 -11.41 -6.64 -7.29
CA ALA A 14 -11.52 -5.18 -7.43
C ALA A 14 -10.49 -4.58 -8.39
N PHE A 15 -9.34 -5.25 -8.55
CA PHE A 15 -8.25 -4.83 -9.42
C PHE A 15 -8.11 -5.71 -10.67
N GLN A 16 -9.05 -6.64 -10.91
CA GLN A 16 -8.98 -7.53 -12.06
C GLN A 16 -8.92 -6.75 -13.39
N GLY A 17 -7.94 -7.05 -14.23
CA GLY A 17 -7.79 -6.46 -15.56
C GLY A 17 -7.28 -5.01 -15.58
N VAL A 18 -6.87 -4.47 -14.42
CA VAL A 18 -6.14 -3.19 -14.38
C VAL A 18 -4.79 -3.35 -15.08
N LYS A 19 -4.50 -2.44 -16.00
CA LYS A 19 -3.23 -2.36 -16.75
C LYS A 19 -2.47 -1.10 -16.36
N LEU A 20 -1.15 -1.11 -16.58
CA LEU A 20 -0.28 0.01 -16.26
C LEU A 20 -0.45 1.17 -17.27
N ASP A 21 -0.73 0.84 -18.54
CA ASP A 21 -0.76 1.78 -19.66
C ASP A 21 0.54 2.62 -19.75
N ASP A 22 0.43 3.94 -19.66
CA ASP A 22 1.51 4.93 -19.60
C ASP A 22 1.87 5.35 -18.17
N GLY A 23 1.27 4.72 -17.15
CA GLY A 23 1.58 4.98 -15.75
C GLY A 23 2.99 4.57 -15.37
N ILE A 24 3.56 5.21 -14.34
CA ILE A 24 4.93 4.93 -13.86
C ILE A 24 5.00 3.49 -13.34
N GLY A 25 5.90 2.70 -13.91
CA GLY A 25 6.12 1.30 -13.53
C GLY A 25 7.05 1.15 -12.33
N LEU A 26 7.19 -0.09 -11.84
CA LEU A 26 7.96 -0.42 -10.64
C LEU A 26 9.45 -0.06 -10.77
N TRP A 27 10.10 -0.52 -11.83
CA TRP A 27 11.51 -0.23 -12.13
C TRP A 27 11.71 1.22 -12.56
N GLU A 28 10.78 1.80 -13.32
CA GLU A 28 10.81 3.24 -13.62
C GLU A 28 10.76 4.10 -12.35
N GLY A 29 9.90 3.75 -11.40
CA GLY A 29 9.81 4.38 -10.08
C GLY A 29 11.13 4.32 -9.30
N GLN A 30 11.84 3.18 -9.37
CA GLN A 30 13.16 3.05 -8.75
C GLN A 30 14.19 3.97 -9.43
N GLY A 31 14.10 4.11 -10.76
CA GLY A 31 14.94 5.06 -11.49
C GLY A 31 14.75 6.52 -11.05
N HIS A 32 13.51 6.90 -10.71
CA HIS A 32 13.24 8.23 -10.15
C HIS A 32 13.87 8.42 -8.76
N ASP A 33 13.81 7.41 -7.90
CA ASP A 33 14.44 7.42 -6.57
C ASP A 33 15.97 7.53 -6.69
N ASP A 34 16.55 6.75 -7.60
CA ASP A 34 17.98 6.74 -7.93
C ASP A 34 18.44 8.03 -8.66
N ARG A 35 17.51 8.94 -8.98
CA ARG A 35 17.75 10.21 -9.70
C ARG A 35 18.42 10.02 -11.06
N LEU A 36 18.03 8.97 -11.76
CA LEU A 36 18.51 8.68 -13.11
C LEU A 36 17.95 9.67 -14.14
N THR A 37 18.57 9.69 -15.31
CA THR A 37 18.08 10.48 -16.45
C THR A 37 16.78 9.90 -17.02
N ILE A 38 16.05 10.72 -17.79
CA ILE A 38 14.80 10.28 -18.45
C ILE A 38 15.05 9.06 -19.36
N GLU A 39 16.18 9.05 -20.08
CA GLU A 39 16.57 7.95 -20.96
C GLU A 39 16.87 6.66 -20.19
N GLU A 40 17.45 6.75 -18.99
CA GLU A 40 17.70 5.62 -18.11
C GLU A 40 16.41 5.09 -17.48
N CYS A 41 15.52 5.97 -17.03
CA CYS A 41 14.19 5.58 -16.55
C CYS A 41 13.39 4.87 -17.66
N LYS A 42 13.46 5.32 -18.91
CA LYS A 42 12.83 4.63 -20.06
C LYS A 42 13.38 3.21 -20.25
N LYS A 43 14.67 2.99 -20.07
CA LYS A 43 15.26 1.64 -20.14
C LYS A 43 14.81 0.76 -18.97
N LEU A 44 14.66 1.34 -17.78
CA LEU A 44 14.11 0.61 -16.64
C LEU A 44 12.64 0.23 -16.88
N ARG A 45 11.86 1.15 -17.45
CA ARG A 45 10.47 0.91 -17.86
C ARG A 45 10.31 -0.28 -18.79
N GLU A 46 11.30 -0.60 -19.63
CA GLU A 46 11.25 -1.79 -20.49
C GLU A 46 11.12 -3.10 -19.70
N LYS A 47 11.60 -3.14 -18.45
CA LYS A 47 11.51 -4.30 -17.55
C LYS A 47 10.16 -4.45 -16.87
N ASP A 48 9.38 -3.37 -16.80
CA ASP A 48 8.13 -3.37 -16.05
C ASP A 48 7.08 -4.30 -16.68
N GLU A 49 6.41 -5.07 -15.83
CA GLU A 49 5.13 -5.72 -16.16
C GLU A 49 4.06 -4.63 -16.32
N LYS A 50 3.23 -4.73 -17.36
CA LYS A 50 2.29 -3.67 -17.78
C LYS A 50 0.86 -4.15 -17.99
N GLU A 51 0.67 -5.45 -18.14
CA GLU A 51 -0.58 -6.07 -18.55
C GLU A 51 -1.30 -6.76 -17.39
N ASP A 52 -0.55 -7.31 -16.44
CA ASP A 52 -1.10 -8.09 -15.34
C ASP A 52 -0.29 -7.85 -14.06
N TRP A 53 -0.82 -7.01 -13.17
CA TRP A 53 -0.17 -6.65 -11.90
C TRP A 53 0.15 -7.87 -11.03
N SER A 54 -0.56 -8.99 -11.19
CA SER A 54 -0.34 -10.20 -10.39
C SER A 54 0.91 -10.96 -10.80
N LYS A 55 1.52 -10.62 -11.94
CA LYS A 55 2.75 -11.23 -12.46
C LYS A 55 4.02 -10.49 -12.06
N VAL A 56 3.91 -9.37 -11.34
CA VAL A 56 5.07 -8.65 -10.81
C VAL A 56 5.82 -9.60 -9.84
N PRO A 57 7.12 -9.88 -10.05
CA PRO A 57 7.87 -10.78 -9.16
C PRO A 57 8.02 -10.21 -7.75
N VAL A 58 7.94 -11.06 -6.72
CA VAL A 58 8.07 -10.63 -5.31
C VAL A 58 9.44 -10.01 -5.04
N ILE A 59 10.50 -10.56 -5.63
CA ILE A 59 11.85 -9.99 -5.54
C ILE A 59 11.94 -8.55 -6.04
N ASP A 60 11.13 -8.17 -7.04
CA ASP A 60 11.13 -6.82 -7.57
C ASP A 60 10.44 -5.85 -6.61
N LEU A 61 9.47 -6.31 -5.80
CA LEU A 61 8.86 -5.50 -4.75
C LEU A 61 9.86 -5.08 -3.66
N TYR A 62 10.86 -5.92 -3.38
CA TYR A 62 11.98 -5.58 -2.49
C TYR A 62 12.97 -4.63 -3.16
N LYS A 63 13.39 -4.96 -4.39
CA LYS A 63 14.39 -4.16 -5.12
C LYS A 63 13.91 -2.76 -5.47
N CYS A 64 12.60 -2.60 -5.60
CA CYS A 64 11.93 -1.36 -5.95
C CYS A 64 10.99 -0.90 -4.83
N SER A 65 11.35 -1.15 -3.57
CA SER A 65 10.49 -0.85 -2.42
C SER A 65 10.16 0.65 -2.29
N SER A 66 11.03 1.53 -2.79
CA SER A 66 10.82 2.98 -2.75
C SER A 66 9.87 3.50 -3.85
N SER A 67 9.60 2.72 -4.91
CA SER A 67 8.77 3.12 -6.05
C SER A 67 7.34 3.50 -5.68
N LEU A 68 6.80 2.99 -4.57
CA LEU A 68 5.53 3.42 -3.98
C LEU A 68 5.48 4.92 -3.66
N SER A 69 6.62 5.61 -3.58
CA SER A 69 6.69 7.07 -3.43
C SER A 69 6.58 7.84 -4.75
N PHE A 70 6.72 7.18 -5.90
CA PHE A 70 6.92 7.82 -7.20
C PHE A 70 5.83 7.52 -8.23
N PHE A 71 5.02 6.48 -8.03
CA PHE A 71 3.92 6.19 -8.95
C PHE A 71 2.99 7.38 -9.19
N ASP A 72 2.56 7.58 -10.42
CA ASP A 72 1.44 8.47 -10.73
C ASP A 72 0.10 7.75 -10.46
N ALA A 73 -1.02 8.35 -10.89
CA ALA A 73 -2.34 7.79 -10.65
C ALA A 73 -2.54 6.39 -11.27
N LYS A 74 -1.97 6.14 -12.45
CA LYS A 74 -2.07 4.87 -13.15
C LYS A 74 -1.11 3.82 -12.56
N GLY A 75 0.13 4.21 -12.26
CA GLY A 75 1.10 3.36 -11.58
C GLY A 75 0.59 2.90 -10.22
N MET A 76 -0.02 3.81 -9.45
CA MET A 76 -0.60 3.47 -8.15
C MET A 76 -1.79 2.52 -8.30
N LEU A 77 -2.68 2.79 -9.25
CA LEU A 77 -3.82 1.92 -9.55
C LEU A 77 -3.39 0.49 -9.93
N PHE A 78 -2.35 0.36 -10.76
CA PHE A 78 -1.82 -0.91 -11.22
C PHE A 78 -1.07 -1.67 -10.11
N HIS A 79 -0.19 -1.01 -9.36
CA HIS A 79 0.70 -1.69 -8.43
C HIS A 79 0.12 -1.87 -7.02
N LEU A 80 -0.81 -1.02 -6.55
CA LEU A 80 -1.35 -1.15 -5.19
C LEU A 80 -1.84 -2.57 -4.83
N PRO A 81 -2.58 -3.33 -5.68
CA PRO A 81 -3.08 -4.64 -5.29
C PRO A 81 -1.97 -5.61 -4.89
N ILE A 82 -0.84 -5.69 -5.62
CA ILE A 82 0.23 -6.62 -5.25
C ILE A 82 0.90 -6.22 -3.93
N PHE A 83 1.07 -4.93 -3.67
CA PHE A 83 1.59 -4.44 -2.39
C PHE A 83 0.64 -4.72 -1.21
N LEU A 84 -0.68 -4.63 -1.42
CA LEU A 84 -1.65 -5.03 -0.40
C LEU A 84 -1.59 -6.54 -0.13
N LEU A 85 -1.48 -7.36 -1.17
CA LEU A 85 -1.37 -8.81 -1.03
C LEU A 85 -0.05 -9.22 -0.35
N PHE A 86 1.04 -8.51 -0.65
CA PHE A 86 2.32 -8.67 0.01
C PHE A 86 2.22 -8.35 1.51
N ALA A 87 1.63 -7.21 1.88
CA ALA A 87 1.40 -6.85 3.28
C ALA A 87 0.37 -7.74 4.01
N LEU A 88 -0.31 -8.63 3.29
CA LEU A 88 -1.15 -9.69 3.82
C LEU A 88 -0.40 -11.03 3.79
N ASP A 89 0.93 -11.05 3.81
CA ASP A 89 1.78 -12.26 3.82
C ASP A 89 1.35 -13.32 2.80
N LEU A 90 0.81 -12.92 1.64
CA LEU A 90 0.39 -13.89 0.62
C LEU A 90 1.60 -14.65 0.06
N PHE A 91 2.77 -14.00 0.09
CA PHE A 91 4.01 -14.48 -0.50
C PHE A 91 5.01 -14.99 0.54
N GLU A 92 4.59 -15.22 1.79
CA GLU A 92 5.47 -15.61 2.93
C GLU A 92 6.48 -16.71 2.57
N LYS A 93 6.05 -17.76 1.85
CA LYS A 93 6.94 -18.84 1.41
C LYS A 93 7.98 -18.40 0.38
N GLU A 94 7.59 -17.56 -0.57
CA GLU A 94 8.51 -17.03 -1.58
C GLU A 94 9.50 -16.05 -0.93
N GLU A 95 9.04 -15.23 0.02
CA GLU A 95 9.87 -14.34 0.84
C GLU A 95 10.91 -15.13 1.64
N ASP A 96 10.50 -16.20 2.34
CA ASP A 96 11.39 -17.10 3.06
C ASP A 96 12.47 -17.70 2.14
N GLU A 97 12.09 -18.12 0.94
CA GLU A 97 13.03 -18.63 -0.05
C GLU A 97 14.03 -17.56 -0.51
N LEU A 98 13.58 -16.33 -0.76
CA LEU A 98 14.44 -15.21 -1.16
C LEU A 98 15.42 -14.84 -0.04
N HIS A 99 14.97 -14.79 1.21
CA HIS A 99 15.81 -14.56 2.38
C HIS A 99 16.83 -15.69 2.59
N SER A 100 16.41 -16.96 2.46
CA SER A 100 17.34 -18.09 2.60
C SER A 100 18.49 -18.08 1.57
N LYS A 101 18.26 -17.44 0.42
CA LYS A 101 19.24 -17.25 -0.66
C LYS A 101 20.02 -15.93 -0.55
N GLY A 102 19.73 -15.10 0.45
CA GLY A 102 20.33 -13.78 0.64
C GLY A 102 20.01 -12.78 -0.49
N LEU A 103 18.91 -12.99 -1.23
CA LEU A 103 18.58 -12.18 -2.40
C LEU A 103 17.91 -10.84 -2.05
N VAL A 104 17.37 -10.73 -0.84
CA VAL A 104 16.61 -9.57 -0.37
C VAL A 104 17.14 -8.97 0.94
N ASP A 105 18.23 -9.52 1.50
CA ASP A 105 18.77 -9.12 2.81
C ASP A 105 19.27 -7.67 2.87
N CYS A 106 19.63 -7.11 1.71
CA CYS A 106 20.07 -5.71 1.58
C CYS A 106 18.90 -4.73 1.35
N TYR A 107 17.66 -5.21 1.29
CA TYR A 107 16.48 -4.41 0.96
C TYR A 107 15.51 -4.38 2.13
N SER A 108 14.81 -3.26 2.27
CA SER A 108 13.68 -3.17 3.19
C SER A 108 12.43 -3.73 2.53
N ALA A 109 11.57 -4.42 3.28
CA ALA A 109 10.26 -4.80 2.79
C ALA A 109 9.44 -3.54 2.44
N PRO A 110 8.62 -3.56 1.38
CA PRO A 110 7.79 -2.43 1.02
C PRO A 110 6.73 -2.13 2.08
N ASP A 111 6.57 -0.86 2.44
CA ASP A 111 5.62 -0.39 3.46
C ASP A 111 4.41 0.29 2.80
N VAL A 112 3.45 -0.50 2.34
CA VAL A 112 2.22 0.04 1.75
C VAL A 112 1.38 0.82 2.76
N GLU A 113 1.44 0.46 4.05
CA GLU A 113 0.65 1.10 5.11
C GLU A 113 1.05 2.57 5.28
N PHE A 114 2.35 2.87 5.24
CA PHE A 114 2.86 4.24 5.23
C PHE A 114 2.21 5.09 4.12
N HIS A 115 2.11 4.56 2.89
CA HIS A 115 1.57 5.28 1.74
C HIS A 115 0.04 5.42 1.79
N LEU A 116 -0.67 4.48 2.41
CA LEU A 116 -2.11 4.61 2.63
C LEU A 116 -2.46 5.63 3.71
N LEU A 117 -1.50 5.96 4.57
CA LEU A 117 -1.65 6.88 5.70
C LEU A 117 -0.92 8.22 5.47
N SER A 118 -0.16 8.38 4.38
CA SER A 118 0.67 9.58 4.13
C SER A 118 -0.16 10.85 4.02
N GLY A 119 -1.34 10.77 3.39
CA GLY A 119 -2.27 11.90 3.29
C GLY A 119 -2.65 12.50 4.65
N LEU A 120 -2.73 11.67 5.70
CA LEU A 120 -3.06 12.13 7.06
C LEU A 120 -2.02 13.08 7.65
N ARG A 121 -0.74 12.87 7.33
CA ARG A 121 0.38 13.63 7.91
C ARG A 121 0.27 15.11 7.60
N TYR A 122 -0.24 15.42 6.42
CA TYR A 122 -0.34 16.78 5.92
C TYR A 122 -1.74 17.36 6.04
N LEU A 123 -2.75 16.63 6.54
CA LEU A 123 -4.13 17.11 6.68
C LEU A 123 -4.24 18.45 7.43
N LYS A 124 -3.42 18.64 8.47
CA LYS A 124 -3.45 19.85 9.30
C LYS A 124 -2.49 20.95 8.86
N SER A 125 -1.60 20.67 7.90
CA SER A 125 -0.61 21.64 7.48
C SER A 125 -1.24 22.74 6.62
N LYS A 126 -0.92 24.00 6.90
CA LYS A 126 -1.44 25.16 6.15
C LYS A 126 -0.39 25.82 5.26
N ASP A 127 0.84 25.33 5.30
CA ASP A 127 1.90 25.80 4.41
C ASP A 127 1.76 25.23 2.99
N GLU A 128 2.44 25.87 2.04
CA GLU A 128 2.44 25.46 0.63
C GLU A 128 2.98 24.04 0.46
N MET A 129 3.98 23.65 1.25
CA MET A 129 4.53 22.29 1.24
C MET A 129 3.45 21.26 1.59
N GLY A 130 2.75 21.45 2.70
CA GLY A 130 1.68 20.56 3.12
C GLY A 130 0.50 20.54 2.16
N LYS A 131 0.19 21.66 1.50
CA LYS A 131 -0.80 21.70 0.42
C LYS A 131 -0.37 20.85 -0.77
N SER A 132 0.85 21.03 -1.26
CA SER A 132 1.41 20.25 -2.36
C SER A 132 1.44 18.75 -2.05
N MET A 133 1.83 18.36 -0.83
CA MET A 133 1.82 16.95 -0.44
C MET A 133 0.42 16.33 -0.42
N ARG A 134 -0.61 17.08 -0.03
CA ARG A 134 -2.00 16.59 -0.10
C ARG A 134 -2.51 16.49 -1.52
N GLU A 135 -2.16 17.44 -2.38
CA GLU A 135 -2.53 17.42 -3.80
C GLU A 135 -1.89 16.20 -4.48
N TYR A 136 -0.60 15.96 -4.23
CA TYR A 136 0.11 14.78 -4.71
C TYR A 136 -0.54 13.47 -4.24
N ASP A 137 -0.80 13.33 -2.93
CA ASP A 137 -1.47 12.14 -2.37
C ASP A 137 -2.85 11.92 -3.00
N ASN A 138 -3.65 12.99 -3.14
CA ASN A 138 -4.97 12.91 -3.78
C ASN A 138 -4.90 12.50 -5.25
N GLU A 139 -3.94 13.04 -6.00
CA GLU A 139 -3.77 12.77 -7.43
C GLU A 139 -3.46 11.30 -7.69
N ARG A 140 -2.56 10.70 -6.90
CA ARG A 140 -2.12 9.31 -7.12
C ARG A 140 -3.21 8.28 -6.84
N PHE A 141 -4.19 8.62 -6.01
CA PHE A 141 -5.34 7.76 -5.74
C PHE A 141 -6.60 8.20 -6.50
N SER A 142 -6.50 9.15 -7.42
CA SER A 142 -7.66 9.77 -8.09
C SER A 142 -8.43 8.84 -9.03
N LEU A 143 -7.79 7.79 -9.55
CA LEU A 143 -8.40 6.83 -10.48
C LEU A 143 -9.11 5.66 -9.79
N PHE A 144 -9.07 5.59 -8.45
CA PHE A 144 -9.62 4.47 -7.71
C PHE A 144 -11.15 4.54 -7.66
N ASN A 145 -11.81 3.45 -8.05
CA ASN A 145 -13.25 3.30 -7.91
C ASN A 145 -13.64 2.88 -6.48
N SER A 146 -14.94 2.90 -6.19
CA SER A 146 -15.47 2.56 -4.87
C SER A 146 -15.11 1.14 -4.38
N SER A 147 -14.98 0.17 -5.29
CA SER A 147 -14.59 -1.21 -4.92
C SER A 147 -13.13 -1.27 -4.48
N GLN A 148 -12.25 -0.56 -5.19
CA GLN A 148 -10.83 -0.48 -4.89
C GLN A 148 -10.57 0.29 -3.59
N ILE A 149 -11.25 1.43 -3.38
CA ILE A 149 -11.22 2.16 -2.11
C ILE A 149 -11.75 1.27 -0.96
N GLY A 150 -12.81 0.50 -1.21
CA GLY A 150 -13.34 -0.46 -0.25
C GLY A 150 -12.31 -1.50 0.21
N CYS A 151 -11.46 -1.97 -0.71
CA CYS A 151 -10.37 -2.88 -0.37
C CYS A 151 -9.31 -2.24 0.54
N ILE A 152 -8.97 -0.97 0.31
CA ILE A 152 -8.06 -0.21 1.19
C ILE A 152 -8.63 -0.11 2.61
N ILE A 153 -9.91 0.24 2.74
CA ILE A 153 -10.58 0.34 4.04
C ILE A 153 -10.58 -1.01 4.77
N GLU A 154 -10.91 -2.10 4.06
CA GLU A 154 -10.90 -3.45 4.66
C GLU A 154 -9.49 -3.91 5.04
N PHE A 155 -8.47 -3.54 4.26
CA PHE A 155 -7.06 -3.75 4.61
C PHE A 155 -6.67 -3.02 5.90
N LEU A 156 -6.96 -1.72 6.02
CA LEU A 156 -6.63 -0.97 7.23
C LEU A 156 -7.37 -1.51 8.46
N LYS A 157 -8.63 -1.94 8.31
CA LYS A 157 -9.36 -2.64 9.39
C LYS A 157 -8.73 -3.98 9.75
N PHE A 158 -8.19 -4.71 8.78
CA PHE A 158 -7.46 -5.95 9.03
C PHE A 158 -6.21 -5.66 9.87
N ARG A 159 -5.38 -4.68 9.49
CA ARG A 159 -4.22 -4.23 10.27
C ARG A 159 -4.59 -3.79 11.68
N MET A 160 -5.71 -3.07 11.81
CA MET A 160 -6.23 -2.64 13.11
C MET A 160 -6.58 -3.83 14.02
N LYS A 161 -7.19 -4.88 13.46
CA LYS A 161 -7.49 -6.13 14.20
C LYS A 161 -6.24 -6.92 14.59
N GLU A 162 -5.19 -6.87 13.79
CA GLU A 162 -3.91 -7.50 14.16
C GLU A 162 -3.30 -6.82 15.40
N LYS A 163 -3.39 -5.49 15.47
CA LYS A 163 -3.01 -4.73 16.67
C LYS A 163 -3.88 -5.11 17.87
N GLU A 164 -5.20 -5.18 17.72
CA GLU A 164 -6.09 -5.66 18.79
C GLU A 164 -5.70 -7.06 19.26
N GLY A 165 -5.46 -7.98 18.33
CA GLY A 165 -5.03 -9.35 18.62
C GLY A 165 -3.70 -9.43 19.36
N TYR A 166 -2.74 -8.54 19.06
CA TYR A 166 -1.50 -8.43 19.83
C TYR A 166 -1.78 -8.03 21.28
N TYR A 167 -2.60 -7.02 21.52
CA TYR A 167 -2.94 -6.55 22.86
C TYR A 167 -3.78 -7.56 23.66
N ASP A 168 -4.54 -8.43 22.97
CA ASP A 168 -5.27 -9.55 23.57
C ASP A 168 -4.40 -10.79 23.86
N SER A 169 -3.18 -10.83 23.31
CA SER A 169 -2.31 -12.00 23.40
C SER A 169 -1.79 -12.28 24.81
N GLU A 170 -1.48 -13.55 25.09
CA GLU A 170 -0.82 -13.95 26.34
C GLU A 170 0.55 -13.29 26.52
N TYR A 171 1.21 -12.94 25.43
CA TYR A 171 2.47 -12.22 25.47
C TYR A 171 2.28 -10.79 26.02
N ALA A 172 1.33 -10.03 25.46
CA ALA A 172 1.03 -8.68 25.95
C ALA A 172 0.62 -8.66 27.43
N LYS A 173 -0.17 -9.65 27.85
CA LYS A 173 -0.55 -9.84 29.26
C LYS A 173 0.67 -10.10 30.15
N LYS A 174 1.61 -10.94 29.72
CA LYS A 174 2.89 -11.19 30.44
C LYS A 174 3.76 -9.94 30.53
N CYS A 175 3.70 -9.07 29.52
CA CYS A 175 4.36 -7.77 29.54
C CYS A 175 3.60 -6.71 30.38
N GLY A 176 2.53 -7.09 31.09
CA GLY A 176 1.75 -6.20 31.96
C GLY A 176 0.83 -5.23 31.21
N THR A 177 0.56 -5.49 29.93
CA THR A 177 -0.29 -4.65 29.10
C THR A 177 -1.73 -5.20 29.09
N SER A 178 -2.73 -4.31 29.16
CA SER A 178 -4.14 -4.67 29.04
C SER A 178 -4.65 -4.55 27.61
N PRO A 179 -5.65 -5.35 27.18
CA PRO A 179 -6.34 -5.17 25.90
C PRO A 179 -6.76 -3.73 25.61
N SER A 180 -7.29 -3.06 26.63
CA SER A 180 -7.76 -1.67 26.55
C SER A 180 -6.66 -0.64 26.27
N ALA A 181 -5.38 -1.02 26.38
CA ALA A 181 -4.26 -0.13 26.10
C ALA A 181 -4.06 0.12 24.60
N VAL A 182 -4.64 -0.72 23.73
CA VAL A 182 -4.56 -0.56 22.26
C VAL A 182 -5.02 0.83 21.79
N LYS A 183 -5.99 1.44 22.48
CA LYS A 183 -6.50 2.78 22.16
C LYS A 183 -5.47 3.92 22.35
N TYR A 184 -4.34 3.63 23.01
CA TYR A 184 -3.23 4.55 23.20
C TYR A 184 -2.04 4.23 22.28
N ASP A 185 -2.10 3.12 21.52
CA ASP A 185 -1.11 2.77 20.52
C ASP A 185 -1.17 3.78 19.36
N LYS A 186 -0.01 4.34 19.00
CA LYS A 186 0.08 5.39 17.98
C LYS A 186 -0.29 4.87 16.59
N ASP A 187 0.01 3.62 16.29
CA ASP A 187 -0.29 3.01 14.99
C ASP A 187 -1.78 2.69 14.92
N TYR A 188 -2.37 2.16 16.00
CA TYR A 188 -3.82 1.93 16.09
C TYR A 188 -4.60 3.23 15.87
N ILE A 189 -4.19 4.33 16.51
CA ILE A 189 -4.82 5.65 16.32
C ILE A 189 -4.65 6.15 14.88
N GLN A 190 -3.51 5.87 14.23
CA GLN A 190 -3.29 6.25 12.83
C GLN A 190 -4.17 5.43 11.88
N LEU A 191 -4.29 4.13 12.11
CA LEU A 191 -5.18 3.24 11.36
C LEU A 191 -6.64 3.70 11.47
N GLU A 192 -7.12 4.03 12.67
CA GLU A 192 -8.48 4.54 12.90
C GLU A 192 -8.74 5.81 12.07
N LYS A 193 -7.81 6.78 12.12
CA LYS A 193 -7.91 8.01 11.31
C LYS A 193 -7.82 7.74 9.82
N GLY A 194 -6.98 6.79 9.40
CA GLY A 194 -6.86 6.37 8.01
C GLY A 194 -8.16 5.79 7.48
N ILE A 195 -8.81 4.93 8.26
CA ILE A 195 -10.11 4.34 7.91
C ILE A 195 -11.15 5.45 7.69
N GLU A 196 -11.24 6.45 8.56
CA GLU A 196 -12.18 7.56 8.38
C GLU A 196 -11.85 8.40 7.14
N TYR A 197 -10.57 8.73 6.91
CA TYR A 197 -10.12 9.43 5.72
C TYR A 197 -10.52 8.72 4.41
N TRP A 198 -10.34 7.39 4.37
CA TRP A 198 -10.72 6.61 3.19
C TRP A 198 -12.25 6.45 3.04
N LYS A 199 -13.01 6.43 4.14
CA LYS A 199 -14.49 6.45 4.08
C LYS A 199 -15.02 7.77 3.51
N GLU A 200 -14.40 8.90 3.83
CA GLU A 200 -14.74 10.19 3.24
C GLU A 200 -14.51 10.15 1.72
N LYS A 201 -13.36 9.64 1.26
CA LYS A 201 -13.07 9.44 -0.17
C LYS A 201 -14.06 8.50 -0.85
N LEU A 202 -14.43 7.39 -0.20
CA LEU A 202 -15.42 6.46 -0.72
C LEU A 202 -16.78 7.15 -0.96
N THR A 203 -17.16 8.05 -0.06
CA THR A 203 -18.42 8.81 -0.17
C THR A 203 -18.37 9.72 -1.38
N THR A 204 -17.26 10.44 -1.59
CA THR A 204 -17.04 11.29 -2.78
C THR A 204 -17.07 10.48 -4.07
N ALA A 205 -16.40 9.33 -4.13
CA ALA A 205 -16.39 8.46 -5.30
C ALA A 205 -17.80 8.00 -5.69
N ASN A 206 -18.63 7.65 -4.71
CA ASN A 206 -20.03 7.24 -4.95
C ASN A 206 -20.95 8.37 -5.43
N THR A 207 -20.57 9.64 -5.27
CA THR A 207 -21.35 10.80 -5.74
C THR A 207 -21.03 11.18 -7.20
N VAL A 208 -19.80 10.95 -7.66
CA VAL A 208 -19.34 11.34 -9.01
C VAL A 208 -19.89 10.41 -10.11
N TYR A 209 -20.25 9.17 -9.77
CA TYR A 209 -20.76 8.16 -10.71
C TYR A 209 -22.27 7.89 -10.58
N LYS A 210 -23.04 8.83 -9.99
CA LYS A 210 -24.51 8.85 -10.03
C LYS A 210 -25.00 9.87 -11.05
#